data_AF-A0A938M8N6-F1
#
_entry.id   AF-A0A938M8N6-F1
#
_cell.length_a   1.000
_cell.length_b   1.000
_cell.length_c   1.000
_cell.angle_alpha   90.00
_cell.angle_beta   90.00
_cell.angle_gamma   90.00
#
_symmetry.space_group_name_H-M   'P 1'
#
loop_
_entity.id
_entity.type
_entity.pdbx_description
1 polymer ?
#
loop_
_entity_poly.entity_id
_entity_poly.type
_entity_poly.pdbx_seq_one_letter_code
_entity_poly.pdbx_strand_id
1 'polypeptide(L)'
;MPTWEVRAEDREFFERELQSFVPSRVYDMHAHLWRARDWEGRPPEEVKLAPAEVTLEVYRECMSWILPRREVHGLHFAFPTMFPNDPGPCNEWVSRQVGKDPLARGQLYVRPTDDPEWVRAEVKRLGLRGFKPFAGFAERPDKMNAEIPEFFPEWLARLAHEEGWSVTLHMMRPRSLADPSNQRWIRAYCEKHPNMTLILDHCARGFNPYHAAEGLKRVQGLPNLYADLSLATNPLAVMACIRHLGVKNVFYASDFYCSHIRGGILPVGDSFAWLGEDSKEWDGVIYAAKPVLIGLENLRAIKAACEMLNLSALDVEGIFWDNAQRVLEV
;
A
#
# COMPACT_ATOMS: atom_id res chain seq x y z
N MET A 1 7.15 22.52 13.01
CA MET A 1 5.92 22.16 12.27
C MET A 1 6.32 21.17 11.20
N PRO A 2 5.55 20.09 11.00
CA PRO A 2 5.83 19.12 9.95
C PRO A 2 5.76 19.80 8.58
N THR A 3 6.64 19.37 7.68
CA THR A 3 6.73 19.88 6.31
C THR A 3 6.38 18.80 5.31
N TRP A 4 5.86 19.23 4.15
CA TRP A 4 5.64 18.36 3.01
C TRP A 4 6.36 18.93 1.78
N GLU A 5 7.63 18.60 1.69
CA GLU A 5 8.55 19.07 0.65
C GLU A 5 9.72 18.09 0.55
N VAL A 6 10.40 18.07 -0.60
CA VAL A 6 11.71 17.43 -0.75
C VAL A 6 12.82 18.40 -0.39
N ARG A 7 13.83 17.94 0.37
CA ARG A 7 14.99 18.73 0.80
C ARG A 7 16.28 18.21 0.18
N ALA A 8 17.36 18.97 0.33
CA ALA A 8 18.68 18.59 -0.15
C ALA A 8 19.15 17.27 0.48
N GLU A 9 18.90 17.07 1.77
CA GLU A 9 19.30 15.86 2.49
C GLU A 9 18.60 14.60 1.97
N ASP A 10 17.35 14.72 1.49
CA ASP A 10 16.63 13.61 0.86
C ASP A 10 17.26 13.23 -0.49
N ARG A 11 17.70 14.24 -1.26
CA ARG A 11 18.39 14.04 -2.54
C ARG A 11 19.74 13.37 -2.31
N GLU A 12 20.53 13.88 -1.37
CA GLU A 12 21.82 13.31 -0.98
C GLU A 12 21.68 11.88 -0.46
N PHE A 13 20.65 11.62 0.35
CA PHE A 13 20.32 10.27 0.82
C PHE A 13 20.02 9.33 -0.35
N PHE A 14 19.15 9.75 -1.28
CA PHE A 14 18.81 8.93 -2.43
C PHE A 14 20.05 8.64 -3.31
N GLU A 15 20.85 9.65 -3.60
CA GLU A 15 22.07 9.51 -4.42
C GLU A 15 23.07 8.53 -3.79
N ARG A 16 23.27 8.62 -2.47
CA ARG A 16 24.19 7.76 -1.73
C ARG A 16 23.66 6.34 -1.56
N GLU A 17 22.41 6.19 -1.18
CA GLU A 17 21.86 4.92 -0.69
C GLU A 17 21.13 4.12 -1.79
N LEU A 18 20.45 4.79 -2.73
CA LEU A 18 19.38 4.17 -3.53
C LEU A 18 19.59 4.25 -5.04
N GLN A 19 20.38 5.21 -5.53
CA GLN A 19 20.51 5.51 -6.96
C GLN A 19 20.97 4.30 -7.79
N SER A 20 21.85 3.44 -7.27
CA SER A 20 22.34 2.23 -7.95
C SER A 20 21.46 1.00 -7.73
N PHE A 21 20.51 1.07 -6.81
CA PHE A 21 19.64 -0.04 -6.43
C PHE A 21 18.31 0.00 -7.19
N VAL A 22 17.67 1.18 -7.23
CA VAL A 22 16.34 1.34 -7.81
C VAL A 22 16.41 1.31 -9.34
N PRO A 23 15.67 0.42 -10.03
CA PRO A 23 15.57 0.36 -11.48
C PRO A 23 15.16 1.65 -12.17
N SER A 24 15.31 1.68 -13.50
CA SER A 24 14.93 2.84 -14.32
C SER A 24 13.42 3.00 -14.49
N ARG A 25 12.67 1.89 -14.38
CA ARG A 25 11.21 1.82 -14.52
C ARG A 25 10.65 1.23 -13.23
N VAL A 26 9.58 1.83 -12.73
CA VAL A 26 8.94 1.44 -11.48
C VAL A 26 7.43 1.44 -11.66
N TYR A 27 6.81 0.36 -11.22
CA TYR A 27 5.37 0.26 -11.07
C TYR A 27 5.02 0.30 -9.57
N ASP A 28 4.39 1.38 -9.15
CA ASP A 28 3.96 1.60 -7.78
C ASP A 28 2.60 0.93 -7.53
N MET A 29 2.60 -0.16 -6.77
CA MET A 29 1.38 -0.95 -6.54
C MET A 29 0.43 -0.36 -5.48
N HIS A 30 0.72 0.81 -4.92
CA HIS A 30 -0.14 1.44 -3.91
C HIS A 30 -0.01 2.96 -3.94
N ALA A 31 -0.98 3.66 -4.53
CA ALA A 31 -1.00 5.10 -4.54
C ALA A 31 -2.43 5.67 -4.45
N HIS A 32 -2.55 6.80 -3.78
CA HIS A 32 -3.82 7.47 -3.53
C HIS A 32 -3.98 8.72 -4.38
N LEU A 33 -5.17 8.87 -4.94
CA LEU A 33 -5.61 10.07 -5.65
C LEU A 33 -6.91 10.57 -5.01
N TRP A 34 -7.04 11.89 -4.82
CA TRP A 34 -8.22 12.43 -4.13
C TRP A 34 -8.52 13.88 -4.49
N ARG A 35 -9.69 14.33 -4.04
CA ARG A 35 -10.03 15.74 -3.87
C ARG A 35 -10.58 15.95 -2.47
N ALA A 36 -10.14 17.01 -1.81
CA ALA A 36 -10.48 17.29 -0.42
C ALA A 36 -11.99 17.46 -0.20
N ARG A 37 -12.70 17.95 -1.23
CA ARG A 37 -14.16 18.12 -1.21
C ARG A 37 -14.93 16.81 -1.08
N ASP A 38 -14.34 15.68 -1.49
CA ASP A 38 -15.00 14.36 -1.48
C ASP A 38 -15.04 13.74 -0.07
N TRP A 39 -14.44 14.41 0.93
CA TRP A 39 -14.60 14.09 2.35
C TRP A 39 -15.63 14.97 3.08
N GLU A 40 -16.48 15.71 2.33
CA GLU A 40 -17.58 16.47 2.91
C GLU A 40 -17.14 17.47 4.00
N GLY A 41 -15.98 18.11 3.80
CA GLY A 41 -15.40 19.07 4.74
C GLY A 41 -14.64 18.44 5.92
N ARG A 42 -14.40 17.12 5.90
CA ARG A 42 -13.65 16.40 6.93
C ARG A 42 -12.44 15.66 6.34
N PRO A 43 -11.47 16.37 5.73
CA PRO A 43 -10.26 15.71 5.25
C PRO A 43 -9.51 15.04 6.41
N PRO A 44 -8.90 13.85 6.20
CA PRO A 44 -7.99 13.25 7.18
C PRO A 44 -6.87 14.22 7.57
N GLU A 45 -6.40 14.15 8.81
CA GLU A 45 -5.34 15.04 9.29
C GLU A 45 -4.03 14.80 8.53
N GLU A 46 -3.78 13.55 8.17
CA GLU A 46 -2.59 13.04 7.50
C GLU A 46 -2.35 13.69 6.13
N VAL A 47 -3.42 14.10 5.46
CA VAL A 47 -3.37 14.67 4.10
C VAL A 47 -3.46 16.20 4.09
N LYS A 48 -3.56 16.87 5.25
CA LYS A 48 -3.74 18.34 5.30
C LYS A 48 -2.55 19.13 4.77
N LEU A 49 -1.34 18.56 4.81
CA LEU A 49 -0.14 19.18 4.24
C LEU A 49 -0.02 18.95 2.73
N ALA A 50 -0.85 18.06 2.18
CA ALA A 50 -0.89 17.77 0.77
C ALA A 50 -1.76 18.79 0.01
N PRO A 51 -1.63 18.85 -1.33
CA PRO A 51 -2.57 19.57 -2.17
C PRO A 51 -4.02 19.10 -1.95
N ALA A 52 -4.95 20.03 -2.01
CA ALA A 52 -6.37 19.72 -1.88
C ALA A 52 -6.87 18.78 -3.00
N GLU A 53 -6.26 18.83 -4.17
CA GLU A 53 -6.52 17.90 -5.26
C GLU A 53 -5.22 17.22 -5.67
N VAL A 54 -5.22 15.89 -5.62
CA VAL A 54 -4.10 15.06 -6.03
C VAL A 54 -4.50 14.32 -7.29
N THR A 55 -3.97 14.83 -8.40
CA THR A 55 -4.10 14.28 -9.75
C THR A 55 -2.98 13.28 -10.04
N LEU A 56 -3.06 12.60 -11.20
CA LEU A 56 -1.95 11.76 -11.65
C LEU A 56 -0.66 12.56 -11.88
N GLU A 57 -0.77 13.82 -12.32
CA GLU A 57 0.37 14.72 -12.51
C GLU A 57 1.02 15.11 -11.19
N VAL A 58 0.21 15.48 -10.18
CA VAL A 58 0.71 15.76 -8.82
C VAL A 58 1.40 14.54 -8.24
N TYR A 59 0.80 13.36 -8.38
CA TYR A 59 1.42 12.09 -8.00
C TYR A 59 2.80 11.93 -8.63
N ARG A 60 2.93 12.07 -9.95
CA ARG A 60 4.21 11.91 -10.67
C ARG A 60 5.26 12.93 -10.24
N GLU A 61 4.86 14.18 -10.04
CA GLU A 61 5.75 15.22 -9.52
C GLU A 61 6.29 14.82 -8.15
N CYS A 62 5.43 14.38 -7.24
CA CYS A 62 5.84 13.93 -5.92
C CYS A 62 6.67 12.65 -5.97
N MET A 63 6.35 11.69 -6.83
CA MET A 63 7.16 10.48 -6.98
C MET A 63 8.58 10.80 -7.41
N SER A 64 8.81 11.89 -8.16
CA SER A 64 10.16 12.36 -8.47
C SER A 64 10.99 12.75 -7.24
N TRP A 65 10.36 12.96 -6.07
CA TRP A 65 11.05 13.26 -4.81
C TRP A 65 11.79 12.04 -4.28
N ILE A 66 11.15 10.86 -4.32
CA ILE A 66 11.69 9.60 -3.78
C ILE A 66 12.23 8.65 -4.87
N LEU A 67 11.85 8.85 -6.13
CA LEU A 67 12.31 8.11 -7.31
C LEU A 67 12.78 9.06 -8.42
N PRO A 68 13.76 9.95 -8.17
CA PRO A 68 14.22 10.92 -9.16
C PRO A 68 14.70 10.24 -10.44
N ARG A 69 14.29 10.76 -11.60
CA ARG A 69 14.70 10.28 -12.95
C ARG A 69 14.24 8.85 -13.28
N ARG A 70 13.20 8.33 -12.62
CA ARG A 70 12.57 7.04 -12.96
C ARG A 70 11.30 7.29 -13.75
N GLU A 71 11.01 6.37 -14.66
CA GLU A 71 9.66 6.22 -15.22
C GLU A 71 8.78 5.55 -14.17
N VAL A 72 7.65 6.18 -13.81
CA VAL A 72 6.75 5.70 -12.76
C VAL A 72 5.31 5.63 -13.25
N HIS A 73 4.73 4.45 -13.11
CA HIS A 73 3.31 4.15 -13.30
C HIS A 73 2.75 3.52 -12.02
N GLY A 74 1.43 3.36 -11.89
CA GLY A 74 0.91 2.81 -10.65
C GLY A 74 -0.52 2.28 -10.65
N LEU A 75 -0.81 1.59 -9.55
CA LEU A 75 -2.13 1.17 -9.13
C LEU A 75 -2.70 2.23 -8.17
N HIS A 76 -3.82 2.84 -8.57
CA HIS A 76 -4.41 3.97 -7.85
C HIS A 76 -5.79 3.66 -7.27
N PHE A 77 -6.08 4.23 -6.11
CA PHE A 77 -7.43 4.19 -5.52
C PHE A 77 -7.65 5.42 -4.65
N ALA A 78 -8.91 5.63 -4.25
CA ALA A 78 -9.23 6.71 -3.32
C ALA A 78 -8.45 6.52 -2.01
N PHE A 79 -8.08 7.62 -1.36
CA PHE A 79 -7.53 7.56 -0.01
C PHE A 79 -8.63 7.13 0.96
N PRO A 80 -8.50 5.96 1.62
CA PRO A 80 -9.54 5.43 2.49
C PRO A 80 -9.53 6.13 3.85
N THR A 81 -10.69 6.25 4.49
CA THR A 81 -10.83 6.90 5.80
C THR A 81 -11.40 5.95 6.85
N MET A 82 -11.02 6.12 8.12
CA MET A 82 -11.58 5.34 9.24
C MET A 82 -13.02 5.74 9.59
N PHE A 83 -13.56 6.76 8.95
CA PHE A 83 -14.97 7.11 8.94
C PHE A 83 -15.54 6.86 7.52
N PRO A 84 -16.81 6.48 7.39
CA PRO A 84 -17.40 6.31 6.08
C PRO A 84 -17.57 7.67 5.40
N ASN A 85 -17.30 7.72 4.10
CA ASN A 85 -17.63 8.82 3.18
C ASN A 85 -18.27 8.25 1.90
N ASP A 86 -18.71 9.12 0.99
CA ASP A 86 -19.25 8.68 -0.29
C ASP A 86 -18.16 8.26 -1.28
N PRO A 87 -18.03 6.95 -1.65
CA PRO A 87 -16.95 6.52 -2.53
C PRO A 87 -17.22 6.87 -4.00
N GLY A 88 -18.47 7.14 -4.40
CA GLY A 88 -18.81 7.42 -5.81
C GLY A 88 -17.99 8.55 -6.43
N PRO A 89 -18.02 9.78 -5.87
CA PRO A 89 -17.20 10.90 -6.35
C PRO A 89 -15.70 10.62 -6.33
N CYS A 90 -15.21 9.87 -5.34
CA CYS A 90 -13.81 9.47 -5.24
C CYS A 90 -13.40 8.50 -6.36
N ASN A 91 -14.22 7.49 -6.64
CA ASN A 91 -13.99 6.51 -7.70
C ASN A 91 -14.02 7.16 -9.10
N GLU A 92 -14.95 8.08 -9.32
CA GLU A 92 -15.02 8.92 -10.53
C GLU A 92 -13.80 9.84 -10.69
N TRP A 93 -13.20 10.27 -9.59
CA TRP A 93 -11.94 10.99 -9.65
C TRP A 93 -10.80 10.08 -10.10
N VAL A 94 -10.61 8.95 -9.39
CA VAL A 94 -9.55 7.98 -9.71
C VAL A 94 -9.64 7.50 -11.15
N SER A 95 -10.83 7.09 -11.61
CA SER A 95 -11.07 6.63 -12.99
C SER A 95 -10.60 7.64 -14.03
N ARG A 96 -10.98 8.92 -13.88
CA ARG A 96 -10.54 9.98 -14.80
C ARG A 96 -9.03 10.22 -14.78
N GLN A 97 -8.39 10.08 -13.61
CA GLN A 97 -6.95 10.28 -13.50
C GLN A 97 -6.18 9.11 -14.13
N VAL A 98 -6.55 7.87 -13.83
CA VAL A 98 -5.87 6.68 -14.40
C VAL A 98 -6.08 6.57 -15.91
N GLY A 99 -7.22 7.04 -16.44
CA GLY A 99 -7.46 7.08 -17.88
C GLY A 99 -6.49 7.96 -18.69
N LYS A 100 -5.65 8.76 -18.03
CA LYS A 100 -4.60 9.58 -18.68
C LYS A 100 -3.31 8.79 -18.96
N ASP A 101 -3.21 7.55 -18.49
CA ASP A 101 -2.01 6.72 -18.62
C ASP A 101 -2.41 5.28 -18.98
N PRO A 102 -1.99 4.76 -20.15
CA PRO A 102 -2.35 3.41 -20.57
C PRO A 102 -1.82 2.31 -19.63
N LEU A 103 -0.77 2.60 -18.85
CA LEU A 103 -0.20 1.67 -17.88
C LEU A 103 -0.76 1.87 -16.47
N ALA A 104 -1.47 2.96 -16.18
CA ALA A 104 -2.10 3.13 -14.88
C ALA A 104 -3.29 2.17 -14.75
N ARG A 105 -3.50 1.69 -13.52
CA ARG A 105 -4.66 0.89 -13.15
C ARG A 105 -5.33 1.53 -11.95
N GLY A 106 -6.60 1.22 -11.72
CA GLY A 106 -7.25 1.63 -10.49
C GLY A 106 -8.19 0.59 -9.92
N GLN A 107 -8.46 0.73 -8.62
CA GLN A 107 -9.39 -0.11 -7.88
C GLN A 107 -10.55 0.72 -7.33
N LEU A 108 -11.72 0.11 -7.29
CA LEU A 108 -12.93 0.71 -6.76
C LEU A 108 -12.88 0.71 -5.22
N TYR A 109 -12.99 1.90 -4.62
CA TYR A 109 -13.28 2.05 -3.20
C TYR A 109 -14.75 1.67 -2.98
N VAL A 110 -15.02 0.63 -2.19
CA VAL A 110 -16.32 -0.07 -2.22
C VAL A 110 -16.86 -0.31 -0.82
N ARG A 111 -18.19 -0.22 -0.64
CA ARG A 111 -18.86 -0.55 0.63
C ARG A 111 -19.21 -2.04 0.66
N PRO A 112 -19.17 -2.69 1.85
CA PRO A 112 -19.57 -4.09 1.99
C PRO A 112 -21.08 -4.31 1.76
N THR A 113 -21.87 -3.23 1.78
CA THR A 113 -23.34 -3.23 1.63
C THR A 113 -23.83 -2.80 0.24
N ASP A 114 -22.93 -2.47 -0.69
CA ASP A 114 -23.30 -2.14 -2.07
C ASP A 114 -23.87 -3.37 -2.81
N ASP A 115 -24.70 -3.13 -3.84
CA ASP A 115 -25.27 -4.19 -4.66
C ASP A 115 -24.18 -4.85 -5.56
N PRO A 116 -24.03 -6.19 -5.54
CA PRO A 116 -22.97 -6.87 -6.29
C PRO A 116 -23.00 -6.65 -7.81
N GLU A 117 -24.20 -6.60 -8.41
CA GLU A 117 -24.34 -6.43 -9.86
C GLU A 117 -24.05 -5.00 -10.29
N TRP A 118 -24.51 -4.02 -9.50
CA TRP A 118 -24.13 -2.63 -9.67
C TRP A 118 -22.62 -2.45 -9.54
N VAL A 119 -21.98 -3.02 -8.52
CA VAL A 119 -20.52 -2.94 -8.33
C VAL A 119 -19.78 -3.50 -9.55
N ARG A 120 -20.19 -4.68 -10.06
CA ARG A 120 -19.58 -5.26 -11.27
C ARG A 120 -19.68 -4.30 -12.47
N ALA A 121 -20.87 -3.76 -12.70
CA ALA A 121 -21.11 -2.83 -13.79
C ALA A 121 -20.29 -1.53 -13.63
N GLU A 122 -20.19 -1.03 -12.40
CA GLU A 122 -19.51 0.21 -12.07
C GLU A 122 -18.00 0.12 -12.25
N VAL A 123 -17.36 -0.95 -11.77
CA VAL A 123 -15.93 -1.22 -12.01
C VAL A 123 -15.64 -1.20 -13.52
N LYS A 124 -16.47 -1.87 -14.33
CA LYS A 124 -16.30 -1.94 -15.78
C LYS A 124 -16.52 -0.58 -16.45
N ARG A 125 -17.56 0.15 -16.06
CA ARG A 125 -17.86 1.49 -16.58
C ARG A 125 -16.72 2.48 -16.31
N LEU A 126 -16.14 2.41 -15.13
CA LEU A 126 -15.02 3.26 -14.70
C LEU A 126 -13.66 2.81 -15.25
N GLY A 127 -13.58 1.67 -15.95
CA GLY A 127 -12.32 1.11 -16.43
C GLY A 127 -11.38 0.65 -15.31
N LEU A 128 -11.92 0.40 -14.11
CA LEU A 128 -11.16 -0.08 -12.95
C LEU A 128 -11.00 -1.62 -13.04
N ARG A 129 -10.10 -2.17 -12.22
CA ARG A 129 -9.68 -3.58 -12.26
C ARG A 129 -9.49 -4.18 -10.86
N GLY A 130 -10.41 -3.88 -9.95
CA GLY A 130 -10.39 -4.46 -8.61
C GLY A 130 -11.00 -3.60 -7.53
N PHE A 131 -10.68 -3.97 -6.28
CA PHE A 131 -11.32 -3.40 -5.10
C PHE A 131 -10.29 -2.92 -4.07
N LYS A 132 -10.61 -1.79 -3.44
CA LYS A 132 -9.99 -1.31 -2.21
C LYS A 132 -11.07 -1.35 -1.11
N PRO A 133 -11.31 -2.49 -0.45
CA PRO A 133 -12.16 -2.53 0.73
C PRO A 133 -11.45 -1.88 1.92
N PHE A 134 -12.19 -1.31 2.87
CA PHE A 134 -11.58 -0.70 4.06
C PHE A 134 -12.51 -0.73 5.27
N ALA A 135 -11.93 -0.93 6.47
CA ALA A 135 -12.71 -1.05 7.71
C ALA A 135 -13.44 0.24 8.11
N GLY A 136 -13.16 1.37 7.45
CA GLY A 136 -13.97 2.58 7.49
C GLY A 136 -15.46 2.33 7.25
N PHE A 137 -15.80 1.31 6.46
CA PHE A 137 -17.18 0.90 6.17
C PHE A 137 -17.71 -0.25 7.04
N ALA A 138 -16.91 -0.81 7.95
CA ALA A 138 -17.41 -1.81 8.88
C ALA A 138 -18.46 -1.19 9.83
N GLU A 139 -19.60 -1.86 9.99
CA GLU A 139 -20.73 -1.41 10.84
C GLU A 139 -20.47 -1.71 12.32
N ARG A 140 -19.36 -1.20 12.86
CA ARG A 140 -19.01 -1.33 14.28
C ARG A 140 -18.32 -0.08 14.81
N PRO A 141 -18.45 0.20 16.13
CA PRO A 141 -17.74 1.32 16.75
C PRO A 141 -16.22 1.16 16.69
N ASP A 142 -15.71 -0.01 17.08
CA ASP A 142 -14.28 -0.29 17.14
C ASP A 142 -13.76 -0.92 15.84
N LYS A 143 -13.50 -0.07 14.86
CA LYS A 143 -13.01 -0.48 13.54
C LYS A 143 -11.59 -1.05 13.57
N MET A 144 -10.80 -0.74 14.60
CA MET A 144 -9.46 -1.30 14.76
C MET A 144 -9.48 -2.80 15.07
N ASN A 145 -10.60 -3.32 15.54
CA ASN A 145 -10.83 -4.75 15.77
C ASN A 145 -11.79 -5.41 14.76
N ALA A 146 -12.07 -4.74 13.63
CA ALA A 146 -12.90 -5.32 12.56
C ALA A 146 -12.28 -6.59 11.97
N GLU A 147 -13.10 -7.60 11.71
CA GLU A 147 -12.74 -8.78 10.94
C GLU A 147 -12.89 -8.51 9.43
N ILE A 148 -12.10 -9.21 8.63
CA ILE A 148 -12.07 -9.05 7.16
C ILE A 148 -13.48 -9.08 6.53
N PRO A 149 -14.38 -10.04 6.82
CA PRO A 149 -15.70 -10.07 6.18
C PRO A 149 -16.61 -8.89 6.49
N GLU A 150 -16.33 -8.11 7.54
CA GLU A 150 -17.14 -6.96 7.93
C GLU A 150 -16.98 -5.79 6.94
N PHE A 151 -15.89 -5.75 6.19
CA PHE A 151 -15.62 -4.70 5.19
C PHE A 151 -15.15 -5.24 3.83
N PHE A 152 -14.77 -6.52 3.78
CA PHE A 152 -14.48 -7.29 2.58
C PHE A 152 -15.28 -8.60 2.61
N PRO A 153 -16.62 -8.56 2.46
CA PRO A 153 -17.47 -9.75 2.48
C PRO A 153 -17.21 -10.69 1.31
N GLU A 154 -17.65 -11.95 1.45
CA GLU A 154 -17.39 -13.02 0.47
C GLU A 154 -17.90 -12.67 -0.94
N TRP A 155 -18.98 -11.90 -1.07
CA TRP A 155 -19.50 -11.54 -2.39
C TRP A 155 -18.51 -10.67 -3.19
N LEU A 156 -17.68 -9.83 -2.53
CA LEU A 156 -16.60 -9.10 -3.19
C LEU A 156 -15.47 -10.03 -3.62
N ALA A 157 -15.09 -10.99 -2.77
CA ALA A 157 -14.06 -11.96 -3.09
C ALA A 157 -14.49 -12.86 -4.27
N ARG A 158 -15.75 -13.28 -4.29
CA ARG A 158 -16.35 -14.01 -5.41
C ARG A 158 -16.35 -13.18 -6.69
N LEU A 159 -16.75 -11.90 -6.62
CA LEU A 159 -16.77 -11.03 -7.79
C LEU A 159 -15.35 -10.80 -8.35
N ALA A 160 -14.36 -10.57 -7.47
CA ALA A 160 -12.97 -10.44 -7.89
C ALA A 160 -12.45 -11.72 -8.54
N HIS A 161 -12.88 -12.89 -8.06
CA HIS A 161 -12.56 -14.17 -8.68
C HIS A 161 -13.18 -14.34 -10.06
N GLU A 162 -14.47 -14.06 -10.21
CA GLU A 162 -15.19 -14.20 -11.48
C GLU A 162 -14.59 -13.32 -12.58
N GLU A 163 -14.10 -12.14 -12.22
CA GLU A 163 -13.57 -11.14 -13.15
C GLU A 163 -12.03 -11.13 -13.25
N GLY A 164 -11.34 -11.96 -12.47
CA GLY A 164 -9.87 -11.98 -12.42
C GLY A 164 -9.25 -10.69 -11.89
N TRP A 165 -9.94 -10.00 -10.98
CA TRP A 165 -9.52 -8.72 -10.44
C TRP A 165 -8.61 -8.85 -9.22
N SER A 166 -7.92 -7.75 -8.92
CA SER A 166 -7.11 -7.61 -7.71
C SER A 166 -7.90 -6.99 -6.55
N VAL A 167 -7.48 -7.32 -5.32
CA VAL A 167 -7.98 -6.69 -4.09
C VAL A 167 -6.79 -6.27 -3.25
N THR A 168 -6.71 -5.00 -2.89
CA THR A 168 -5.68 -4.45 -2.01
C THR A 168 -6.27 -4.30 -0.61
N LEU A 169 -5.83 -5.16 0.32
CA LEU A 169 -6.44 -5.37 1.63
C LEU A 169 -5.59 -4.82 2.77
N HIS A 170 -6.07 -3.73 3.37
CA HIS A 170 -5.59 -3.25 4.66
C HIS A 170 -6.32 -3.98 5.81
N MET A 171 -5.71 -5.02 6.36
CA MET A 171 -6.29 -5.79 7.48
C MET A 171 -6.23 -5.04 8.82
N MET A 172 -7.27 -5.19 9.63
CA MET A 172 -7.33 -4.61 10.97
C MET A 172 -6.80 -5.59 12.03
N ARG A 173 -7.15 -5.35 13.30
CA ARG A 173 -6.77 -6.09 14.50
C ARG A 173 -5.34 -5.79 15.00
N PRO A 174 -5.09 -5.80 16.32
CA PRO A 174 -3.83 -5.32 16.90
C PRO A 174 -2.58 -6.08 16.46
N ARG A 175 -2.72 -7.39 16.19
CA ARG A 175 -1.60 -8.26 15.78
C ARG A 175 -1.50 -8.43 14.25
N SER A 176 -2.22 -7.65 13.46
CA SER A 176 -2.22 -7.73 11.99
C SER A 176 -2.34 -9.19 11.50
N LEU A 177 -1.45 -9.64 10.61
CA LEU A 177 -1.47 -11.00 10.07
C LEU A 177 -1.17 -12.10 11.13
N ALA A 178 -0.58 -11.77 12.28
CA ALA A 178 -0.43 -12.75 13.36
C ALA A 178 -1.77 -13.05 14.08
N ASP A 179 -2.81 -12.25 13.85
CA ASP A 179 -4.13 -12.55 14.40
C ASP A 179 -4.78 -13.78 13.71
N PRO A 180 -5.24 -14.80 14.47
CA PRO A 180 -5.85 -16.00 13.89
C PRO A 180 -7.07 -15.74 13.01
N SER A 181 -7.85 -14.68 13.28
CA SER A 181 -9.00 -14.32 12.46
C SER A 181 -8.57 -13.89 11.06
N ASN A 182 -7.55 -13.02 10.97
CA ASN A 182 -7.00 -12.58 9.69
C ASN A 182 -6.42 -13.77 8.89
N GLN A 183 -5.66 -14.66 9.55
CA GLN A 183 -5.12 -15.87 8.92
C GLN A 183 -6.22 -16.76 8.35
N ARG A 184 -7.26 -17.03 9.15
CA ARG A 184 -8.40 -17.86 8.74
C ARG A 184 -9.07 -17.30 7.50
N TRP A 185 -9.40 -16.00 7.50
CA TRP A 185 -10.15 -15.39 6.40
C TRP A 185 -9.32 -15.23 5.12
N ILE A 186 -8.05 -14.86 5.24
CA ILE A 186 -7.13 -14.78 4.08
C ILE A 186 -7.01 -16.15 3.41
N ARG A 187 -6.77 -17.22 4.20
CA ARG A 187 -6.72 -18.57 3.64
C ARG A 187 -8.04 -18.96 2.98
N ALA A 188 -9.15 -18.81 3.69
CA ALA A 188 -10.47 -19.19 3.19
C ALA A 188 -10.80 -18.49 1.88
N TYR A 189 -10.49 -17.19 1.76
CA TYR A 189 -10.73 -16.44 0.53
C TYR A 189 -9.80 -16.88 -0.59
N CYS A 190 -8.49 -16.97 -0.37
CA CYS A 190 -7.57 -17.39 -1.42
C CYS A 190 -7.86 -18.82 -1.93
N GLU A 191 -8.22 -19.75 -1.04
CA GLU A 191 -8.54 -21.14 -1.39
C GLU A 191 -9.88 -21.25 -2.13
N LYS A 192 -10.91 -20.51 -1.71
CA LYS A 192 -12.24 -20.53 -2.34
C LYS A 192 -12.29 -19.74 -3.65
N HIS A 193 -11.43 -18.74 -3.80
CA HIS A 193 -11.44 -17.76 -4.88
C HIS A 193 -10.07 -17.69 -5.58
N PRO A 194 -9.59 -18.78 -6.21
CA PRO A 194 -8.20 -18.88 -6.69
C PRO A 194 -7.83 -17.90 -7.82
N ASN A 195 -8.81 -17.46 -8.63
CA ASN A 195 -8.61 -16.45 -9.69
C ASN A 195 -8.58 -14.99 -9.17
N MET A 196 -8.93 -14.73 -7.90
CA MET A 196 -8.78 -13.40 -7.31
C MET A 196 -7.32 -13.19 -6.94
N THR A 197 -6.74 -12.05 -7.30
CA THR A 197 -5.44 -11.64 -6.77
C THR A 197 -5.62 -10.87 -5.46
N LEU A 198 -5.17 -11.44 -4.33
CA LEU A 198 -5.20 -10.75 -3.04
C LEU A 198 -3.84 -10.14 -2.72
N ILE A 199 -3.80 -8.83 -2.51
CA ILE A 199 -2.61 -8.05 -2.15
C ILE A 199 -2.77 -7.60 -0.71
N LEU A 200 -1.84 -7.99 0.15
CA LEU A 200 -1.80 -7.56 1.54
C LEU A 200 -0.99 -6.26 1.66
N ASP A 201 -1.62 -5.20 2.15
CA ASP A 201 -1.02 -3.87 2.21
C ASP A 201 0.15 -3.82 3.20
N HIS A 202 1.16 -2.99 2.92
CA HIS A 202 2.20 -2.57 3.85
C HIS A 202 2.96 -3.73 4.51
N CYS A 203 3.49 -4.66 3.71
CA CYS A 203 4.10 -5.91 4.17
C CYS A 203 3.14 -6.74 5.06
N ALA A 204 1.88 -6.88 4.64
CA ALA A 204 0.80 -7.50 5.43
C ALA A 204 0.57 -6.81 6.79
N ARG A 205 0.56 -5.47 6.77
CA ARG A 205 0.55 -4.56 7.91
C ARG A 205 1.65 -4.92 8.90
N GLY A 206 2.83 -5.16 8.35
CA GLY A 206 4.02 -5.67 9.01
C GLY A 206 4.87 -4.62 9.71
N PHE A 207 4.26 -3.50 10.13
CA PHE A 207 4.93 -2.45 10.90
C PHE A 207 5.57 -2.98 12.18
N ASN A 208 4.99 -4.04 12.77
CA ASN A 208 5.72 -4.94 13.65
C ASN A 208 6.18 -6.19 12.86
N PRO A 209 7.49 -6.34 12.59
CA PRO A 209 7.98 -7.42 11.73
C PRO A 209 7.86 -8.80 12.38
N TYR A 210 7.74 -8.89 13.71
CA TYR A 210 7.52 -10.16 14.40
C TYR A 210 6.11 -10.69 14.15
N HIS A 211 5.10 -9.80 14.14
CA HIS A 211 3.74 -10.17 13.74
C HIS A 211 3.69 -10.62 12.28
N ALA A 212 4.36 -9.90 11.38
CA ALA A 212 4.44 -10.30 9.97
C ALA A 212 5.07 -11.69 9.82
N ALA A 213 6.24 -11.93 10.44
CA ALA A 213 6.94 -13.21 10.34
C ALA A 213 6.16 -14.38 10.97
N GLU A 214 5.40 -14.16 12.04
CA GLU A 214 4.53 -15.17 12.64
C GLU A 214 3.33 -15.47 11.72
N GLY A 215 2.64 -14.44 11.25
CA GLY A 215 1.44 -14.57 10.44
C GLY A 215 1.70 -15.16 9.05
N LEU A 216 2.79 -14.74 8.39
CA LEU A 216 3.15 -15.20 7.04
C LEU A 216 3.38 -16.71 6.98
N LYS A 217 3.90 -17.33 8.05
CA LYS A 217 4.06 -18.79 8.15
C LYS A 217 2.73 -19.55 8.03
N ARG A 218 1.60 -18.89 8.34
CA ARG A 218 0.27 -19.51 8.33
C ARG A 218 -0.45 -19.37 6.99
N VAL A 219 -0.03 -18.45 6.14
CA VAL A 219 -0.65 -18.16 4.83
C VAL A 219 0.23 -18.56 3.64
N GLN A 220 1.27 -19.38 3.86
CA GLN A 220 2.11 -19.90 2.79
C GLN A 220 1.34 -20.82 1.85
N GLY A 221 1.85 -20.94 0.61
CA GLY A 221 1.34 -21.86 -0.40
C GLY A 221 0.09 -21.37 -1.14
N LEU A 222 -0.32 -20.12 -0.92
CA LEU A 222 -1.45 -19.49 -1.63
C LEU A 222 -0.91 -18.79 -2.89
N PRO A 223 -1.14 -19.34 -4.11
CA PRO A 223 -0.50 -18.85 -5.34
C PRO A 223 -1.01 -17.45 -5.77
N ASN A 224 -2.19 -17.08 -5.30
CA ASN A 224 -2.87 -15.82 -5.58
C ASN A 224 -2.75 -14.80 -4.44
N LEU A 225 -1.90 -15.07 -3.44
CA LEU A 225 -1.60 -14.15 -2.35
C LEU A 225 -0.29 -13.40 -2.63
N TYR A 226 -0.36 -12.09 -2.45
CA TYR A 226 0.74 -11.16 -2.66
C TYR A 226 0.85 -10.18 -1.48
N ALA A 227 1.97 -9.47 -1.39
CA ALA A 227 2.10 -8.32 -0.50
C ALA A 227 2.72 -7.14 -1.25
N ASP A 228 2.17 -5.95 -1.06
CA ASP A 228 2.92 -4.74 -1.39
C ASP A 228 3.89 -4.43 -0.25
N LEU A 229 5.03 -3.83 -0.56
CA LEU A 229 6.10 -3.57 0.41
C LEU A 229 6.07 -2.14 0.96
N SER A 230 4.97 -1.42 0.78
CA SER A 230 4.88 0.01 1.09
C SER A 230 5.09 0.30 2.58
N LEU A 231 5.64 1.48 2.86
CA LEU A 231 5.86 2.07 4.19
C LEU A 231 6.70 1.28 5.19
N ALA A 232 7.07 0.02 4.91
CA ALA A 232 7.90 -0.76 5.79
C ALA A 232 9.31 -0.16 5.84
N THR A 233 9.63 0.54 6.93
CA THR A 233 10.96 1.11 7.19
C THR A 233 11.86 0.15 7.98
N ASN A 234 11.35 -1.04 8.32
CA ASN A 234 12.13 -2.13 8.92
C ASN A 234 12.34 -3.26 7.90
N PRO A 235 13.59 -3.60 7.53
CA PRO A 235 13.86 -4.63 6.52
C PRO A 235 13.37 -6.03 6.91
N LEU A 236 13.15 -6.31 8.20
CA LEU A 236 12.69 -7.63 8.64
C LEU A 236 11.29 -7.98 8.15
N ALA A 237 10.39 -7.00 8.04
CA ALA A 237 9.05 -7.21 7.48
C ALA A 237 9.12 -7.56 5.98
N VAL A 238 9.97 -6.83 5.23
CA VAL A 238 10.21 -7.07 3.80
C VAL A 238 10.84 -8.46 3.60
N MET A 239 11.87 -8.80 4.38
CA MET A 239 12.50 -10.13 4.33
C MET A 239 11.51 -11.24 4.63
N ALA A 240 10.62 -11.05 5.61
CA ALA A 240 9.59 -12.03 5.94
C ALA A 240 8.64 -12.25 4.76
N CYS A 241 8.16 -11.17 4.12
CA CYS A 241 7.29 -11.26 2.94
C CYS A 241 7.99 -12.04 1.81
N ILE A 242 9.22 -11.66 1.43
CA ILE A 242 9.97 -12.33 0.36
C ILE A 242 10.22 -13.81 0.69
N ARG A 243 10.62 -14.13 1.93
CA ARG A 243 10.91 -15.52 2.33
C ARG A 243 9.66 -16.42 2.33
N HIS A 244 8.51 -15.88 2.72
CA HIS A 244 7.32 -16.69 2.95
C HIS A 244 6.34 -16.72 1.77
N LEU A 245 6.25 -15.63 1.00
CA LEU A 245 5.42 -15.54 -0.21
C LEU A 245 6.23 -15.84 -1.48
N GLY A 246 7.53 -15.57 -1.47
CA GLY A 246 8.40 -15.66 -2.64
C GLY A 246 8.58 -14.31 -3.32
N VAL A 247 9.74 -14.11 -3.94
CA VAL A 247 10.11 -12.83 -4.58
C VAL A 247 9.19 -12.41 -5.72
N LYS A 248 8.54 -13.37 -6.39
CA LYS A 248 7.56 -13.13 -7.46
C LYS A 248 6.19 -12.67 -6.95
N ASN A 249 5.97 -12.77 -5.63
CA ASN A 249 4.71 -12.50 -4.96
C ASN A 249 4.76 -11.25 -4.07
N VAL A 250 5.75 -10.38 -4.28
CA VAL A 250 5.83 -9.08 -3.63
C VAL A 250 6.01 -7.97 -4.64
N PHE A 251 5.60 -6.76 -4.28
CA PHE A 251 5.69 -5.58 -5.14
C PHE A 251 6.33 -4.40 -4.42
N TYR A 252 7.08 -3.58 -5.15
CA TYR A 252 7.29 -2.21 -4.73
C TYR A 252 5.95 -1.46 -4.70
N ALA A 253 5.79 -0.65 -3.66
CA ALA A 253 4.68 0.26 -3.51
C ALA A 253 5.10 1.40 -2.60
N SER A 254 4.61 2.60 -2.86
CA SER A 254 4.93 3.78 -2.05
C SER A 254 3.94 3.98 -0.91
N ASP A 255 2.67 3.61 -1.12
CA ASP A 255 1.53 4.14 -0.36
C ASP A 255 1.50 5.67 -0.42
N PHE A 256 1.71 6.23 -1.61
CA PHE A 256 1.57 7.67 -1.81
C PHE A 256 0.18 8.06 -1.34
N TYR A 257 0.02 8.95 -0.38
CA TYR A 257 0.92 10.03 0.00
C TYR A 257 1.78 9.79 1.26
N CYS A 258 1.49 8.74 2.03
CA CYS A 258 2.13 8.46 3.31
C CYS A 258 3.66 8.36 3.20
N SER A 259 4.20 7.85 2.09
CA SER A 259 5.64 7.82 1.81
C SER A 259 6.30 9.21 1.76
N HIS A 260 5.53 10.27 1.56
CA HIS A 260 6.04 11.64 1.42
C HIS A 260 5.90 12.44 2.70
N ILE A 261 5.48 11.80 3.79
CA ILE A 261 5.62 12.34 5.13
C ILE A 261 7.04 12.03 5.62
N ARG A 262 7.58 12.92 6.46
CA ARG A 262 8.89 12.73 7.09
C ARG A 262 8.76 11.94 8.38
N GLY A 263 9.61 10.94 8.53
CA GLY A 263 9.57 10.09 9.71
C GLY A 263 10.03 8.67 9.47
N GLY A 264 9.54 7.78 10.33
CA GLY A 264 9.73 6.34 10.20
C GLY A 264 8.72 5.56 11.04
N ILE A 265 8.64 4.26 10.78
CA ILE A 265 7.77 3.34 11.49
C ILE A 265 8.64 2.28 12.16
N LEU A 266 8.46 2.08 13.47
CA LEU A 266 9.24 1.09 14.20
C LEU A 266 8.38 0.19 15.08
N PRO A 267 8.78 -1.08 15.28
CA PRO A 267 8.17 -1.93 16.28
C PRO A 267 8.46 -1.42 17.69
N VAL A 268 7.45 -1.48 18.56
CA VAL A 268 7.55 -1.15 19.99
C VAL A 268 6.80 -2.21 20.78
N GLY A 269 7.53 -3.10 21.46
CA GLY A 269 6.95 -4.24 22.16
C GLY A 269 6.09 -5.10 21.22
N ASP A 270 4.85 -5.39 21.62
CA ASP A 270 3.85 -6.11 20.82
C ASP A 270 3.00 -5.16 19.94
N SER A 271 3.56 -4.03 19.52
CA SER A 271 2.91 -2.99 18.71
C SER A 271 3.92 -2.30 17.78
N PHE A 272 3.55 -1.17 17.19
CA PHE A 272 4.41 -0.30 16.39
C PHE A 272 4.05 1.18 16.64
N ALA A 273 4.97 2.07 16.31
CA ALA A 273 4.78 3.51 16.39
C ALA A 273 5.17 4.19 15.08
N TRP A 274 4.39 5.19 14.68
CA TRP A 274 4.75 6.16 13.66
C TRP A 274 5.45 7.33 14.35
N LEU A 275 6.68 7.63 13.95
CA LEU A 275 7.40 8.81 14.39
C LEU A 275 7.38 9.83 13.26
N GLY A 276 6.63 10.91 13.43
CA GLY A 276 6.57 12.03 12.48
C GLY A 276 7.74 13.00 12.68
N GLU A 277 7.90 13.96 11.78
CA GLU A 277 8.98 14.96 11.86
C GLU A 277 9.04 15.73 13.19
N ASP A 278 7.89 15.97 13.80
CA ASP A 278 7.71 16.74 15.03
C ASP A 278 7.70 15.90 16.32
N SER A 279 7.98 14.60 16.21
CA SER A 279 8.18 13.70 17.34
C SER A 279 9.31 14.16 18.26
N LYS A 280 9.08 14.18 19.58
CA LYS A 280 10.13 14.53 20.57
C LYS A 280 11.21 13.46 20.68
N GLU A 281 10.90 12.26 20.23
CA GLU A 281 11.81 11.12 20.18
C GLU A 281 13.09 11.43 19.37
N TRP A 282 13.03 12.36 18.41
CA TRP A 282 14.20 12.80 17.64
C TRP A 282 15.27 13.50 18.49
N ASP A 283 14.91 14.11 19.63
CA ASP A 283 15.86 14.75 20.54
C ASP A 283 16.85 13.74 21.16
N GLY A 284 16.47 12.47 21.20
CA GLY A 284 17.30 11.37 21.71
C GLY A 284 18.17 10.69 20.64
N VAL A 285 18.08 11.08 19.37
CA VAL A 285 18.84 10.44 18.28
C VAL A 285 20.29 10.91 18.31
N ILE A 286 21.21 9.95 18.55
CA ILE A 286 22.64 10.17 18.85
C ILE A 286 23.36 11.07 17.82
N TYR A 287 23.03 10.91 16.54
CA TYR A 287 23.70 11.65 15.46
C TYR A 287 22.94 12.88 14.97
N ALA A 288 21.90 13.31 15.69
CA ALA A 288 21.08 14.50 15.40
C ALA A 288 20.59 14.60 13.94
N ALA A 289 20.46 13.47 13.25
CA ALA A 289 19.97 13.42 11.88
C ALA A 289 18.46 13.70 11.88
N LYS A 290 18.04 14.66 11.07
CA LYS A 290 16.61 14.88 10.81
C LYS A 290 16.06 13.71 9.98
N PRO A 291 14.78 13.33 10.18
CA PRO A 291 14.18 12.29 9.37
C PRO A 291 14.06 12.69 7.90
N VAL A 292 14.38 11.74 7.02
CA VAL A 292 14.07 11.82 5.59
C VAL A 292 12.60 11.43 5.33
N LEU A 293 12.17 11.52 4.09
CA LEU A 293 10.85 11.00 3.67
C LEU A 293 10.74 9.49 3.95
N ILE A 294 9.59 9.04 4.45
CA ILE A 294 9.32 7.62 4.76
C ILE A 294 9.55 6.72 3.54
N GLY A 295 9.26 7.21 2.33
CA GLY A 295 9.50 6.49 1.08
C GLY A 295 10.98 6.18 0.83
N LEU A 296 11.89 7.06 1.25
CA LEU A 296 13.33 6.81 1.15
C LEU A 296 13.79 5.76 2.18
N GLU A 297 13.26 5.82 3.39
CA GLU A 297 13.48 4.78 4.41
C GLU A 297 12.92 3.42 3.96
N ASN A 298 11.75 3.40 3.34
CA ASN A 298 11.14 2.20 2.78
C ASN A 298 11.98 1.61 1.65
N LEU A 299 12.43 2.42 0.69
CA LEU A 299 13.36 1.97 -0.36
C LEU A 299 14.66 1.41 0.23
N ARG A 300 15.20 2.02 1.29
CA ARG A 300 16.39 1.51 1.99
C ARG A 300 16.11 0.17 2.68
N ALA A 301 14.96 -0.01 3.30
CA ALA A 301 14.55 -1.27 3.90
C ALA A 301 14.38 -2.38 2.86
N ILE A 302 13.81 -2.06 1.69
CA ILE A 302 13.69 -3.00 0.56
C ILE A 302 15.08 -3.38 0.04
N LYS A 303 15.97 -2.40 -0.17
CA LYS A 303 17.38 -2.64 -0.56
C LYS A 303 18.07 -3.60 0.40
N ALA A 304 18.05 -3.28 1.69
CA ALA A 304 18.69 -4.09 2.72
C ALA A 304 18.13 -5.53 2.75
N ALA A 305 16.81 -5.69 2.59
CA ALA A 305 16.20 -7.02 2.49
C ALA A 305 16.66 -7.79 1.25
N CYS A 306 16.75 -7.13 0.09
CA CYS A 306 17.24 -7.75 -1.14
C CYS A 306 18.70 -8.21 -1.00
N GLU A 307 19.56 -7.38 -0.43
CA GLU A 307 20.97 -7.69 -0.17
C GLU A 307 21.12 -8.86 0.82
N MET A 308 20.40 -8.83 1.94
CA MET A 308 20.43 -9.89 2.97
C MET A 308 19.87 -11.23 2.49
N LEU A 309 19.03 -11.21 1.45
CA LEU A 309 18.50 -12.43 0.83
C LEU A 309 19.26 -12.83 -0.44
N ASN A 310 20.34 -12.11 -0.79
CA ASN A 310 21.14 -12.33 -2.00
C ASN A 310 20.29 -12.35 -3.29
N LEU A 311 19.31 -11.45 -3.38
CA LEU A 311 18.49 -11.32 -4.58
C LEU A 311 19.32 -10.80 -5.76
N SER A 312 19.05 -11.35 -6.95
CA SER A 312 19.70 -10.91 -8.18
C SER A 312 19.14 -9.57 -8.67
N ALA A 313 19.81 -8.92 -9.62
CA ALA A 313 19.27 -7.72 -10.26
C ALA A 313 17.93 -7.98 -10.96
N LEU A 314 17.71 -9.19 -11.50
CA LEU A 314 16.44 -9.60 -12.11
C LEU A 314 15.33 -9.75 -11.06
N ASP A 315 15.67 -10.25 -9.87
CA ASP A 315 14.71 -10.33 -8.77
C ASP A 315 14.29 -8.92 -8.31
N VAL A 316 15.25 -8.00 -8.22
CA VAL A 316 14.96 -6.59 -7.90
C VAL A 316 14.08 -5.96 -8.98
N GLU A 317 14.42 -6.11 -10.27
CA GLU A 317 13.56 -5.66 -11.38
C GLU A 317 12.15 -6.25 -11.27
N GLY A 318 12.04 -7.52 -10.89
CA GLY A 318 10.76 -8.19 -10.69
C GLY A 318 9.91 -7.52 -9.60
N ILE A 319 10.51 -7.17 -8.46
CA ILE A 319 9.81 -6.46 -7.37
C ILE A 319 9.31 -5.09 -7.84
N PHE A 320 10.11 -4.35 -8.60
CA PHE A 320 9.79 -2.98 -9.02
C PHE A 320 8.94 -2.90 -10.30
N TRP A 321 8.91 -3.92 -11.14
CA TRP A 321 8.23 -3.89 -12.43
C TRP A 321 7.56 -5.22 -12.82
N ASP A 322 8.33 -6.29 -13.07
CA ASP A 322 7.80 -7.47 -13.80
C ASP A 322 6.66 -8.17 -13.05
N ASN A 323 6.69 -8.17 -11.71
CA ASN A 323 5.62 -8.78 -10.93
C ASN A 323 4.29 -8.04 -11.14
N ALA A 324 4.32 -6.69 -11.11
CA ALA A 324 3.14 -5.86 -11.32
C ALA A 324 2.62 -6.03 -12.76
N GLN A 325 3.51 -6.01 -13.74
CA GLN A 325 3.20 -6.28 -15.15
C GLN A 325 2.48 -7.61 -15.33
N ARG A 326 2.99 -8.68 -14.71
CA ARG A 326 2.39 -10.02 -14.79
C ARG A 326 0.99 -10.07 -14.17
N VAL A 327 0.76 -9.35 -13.07
CA VAL A 327 -0.51 -9.42 -12.32
C VAL A 327 -1.58 -8.49 -12.88
N LEU A 328 -1.19 -7.32 -13.41
CA LEU A 328 -2.12 -6.29 -13.85
C LEU A 328 -2.24 -6.17 -15.37
N GLU A 329 -1.48 -6.98 -16.13
CA GLU A 329 -1.44 -6.95 -17.59
C GLU A 329 -1.19 -5.54 -18.13
N VAL A 330 -0.12 -4.90 -17.63
CA VAL A 330 0.32 -3.55 -18.00
C VAL A 330 1.52 -3.57 -18.92
#